data_AF-A0A7M2T4Z2-F1
#
_entry.id   AF-A0A7M2T4Z2-F1
#
_cell.length_a   1.000
_cell.length_b   1.000
_cell.length_c   1.000
_cell.angle_alpha   90.00
_cell.angle_beta   90.00
_cell.angle_gamma   90.00
#
_symmetry.space_group_name_H-M   'P 1'
#
loop_
_entity.id
_entity.type
_entity.pdbx_description
1 polymer ?
#
loop_
_entity_poly.entity_id
_entity_poly.type
_entity_poly.pdbx_seq_one_letter_code
_entity_poly.pdbx_strand_id
1 'polypeptide(L)'
;MDLTWVESEGGPMVVVEASLKHLWGGYTNSDYEEACEVQGFAGLVRFGVPSATETALVINDIPAPTAFMGEFCAIVQWIAASSDSRFVEVVRGGIGTVDDWVDGPMLNVTGRLAVFDAALPGAEARAGELLLVEIEPAVYQVRTADIESKTGTCARVHRLDRVP
;
A
#
# COMPACT_ATOMS: atom_id res chain seq x y z
N MET A 1 -1.70 -15.02 -12.95
CA MET A 1 -0.53 -14.26 -12.46
C MET A 1 -0.44 -14.58 -10.99
N ASP A 2 0.72 -15.06 -10.55
CA ASP A 2 0.99 -15.23 -9.13
C ASP A 2 1.35 -13.85 -8.58
N LEU A 3 0.67 -13.44 -7.51
CA LEU A 3 0.97 -12.17 -6.85
C LEU A 3 2.24 -12.35 -6.02
N THR A 4 3.08 -11.32 -6.01
CA THR A 4 4.16 -11.22 -5.02
C THR A 4 3.63 -10.46 -3.81
N TRP A 5 3.66 -11.13 -2.66
CA TRP A 5 3.22 -10.58 -1.40
C TRP A 5 4.41 -10.06 -0.61
N VAL A 6 4.22 -8.93 0.06
CA VAL A 6 5.06 -8.46 1.14
C VAL A 6 4.27 -8.59 2.45
N GLU A 7 4.92 -9.15 3.46
CA GLU A 7 4.31 -9.36 4.77
C GLU A 7 4.31 -8.08 5.59
N SER A 8 3.32 -7.94 6.46
CA SER A 8 3.31 -6.97 7.54
C SER A 8 3.71 -7.70 8.83
N GLU A 9 4.66 -7.16 9.58
CA GLU A 9 5.10 -7.69 10.88
C GLU A 9 4.20 -7.22 12.05
N GLY A 10 3.05 -6.60 11.74
CA GLY A 10 2.03 -6.22 12.71
C GLY A 10 1.70 -4.73 12.69
N GLY A 11 2.40 -3.94 11.88
CA GLY A 11 2.19 -2.51 11.70
C GLY A 11 1.54 -2.15 10.37
N PRO A 12 1.41 -0.84 10.07
CA PRO A 12 0.98 -0.39 8.77
C PRO A 12 2.01 -0.71 7.69
N MET A 13 1.56 -0.68 6.43
CA MET A 13 2.46 -0.71 5.28
C MET A 13 2.79 0.73 4.85
N VAL A 14 4.01 0.95 4.37
CA VAL A 14 4.43 2.22 3.81
C VAL A 14 4.68 2.09 2.31
N VAL A 15 4.31 3.13 1.57
CA VAL A 15 4.54 3.31 0.14
C VAL A 15 5.33 4.59 -0.07
N VAL A 16 6.53 4.46 -0.61
CA VAL A 16 7.44 5.58 -0.89
C VAL A 16 7.99 5.48 -2.29
N GLU A 17 8.54 6.57 -2.80
CA GLU A 17 9.39 6.53 -4.00
C GLU A 17 10.59 5.62 -3.77
N ALA A 18 10.82 4.65 -4.66
CA ALA A 18 11.87 3.65 -4.49
C ALA A 18 13.27 4.29 -4.45
N SER A 19 13.47 5.41 -5.16
CA SER A 19 14.71 6.19 -5.14
C SER A 19 14.97 6.86 -3.79
N LEU A 20 13.91 7.14 -3.02
CA LEU A 20 13.94 7.84 -1.74
C LEU A 20 13.74 6.90 -0.54
N LYS A 21 13.48 5.60 -0.77
CA LYS A 21 13.21 4.62 0.30
C LYS A 21 14.26 4.63 1.43
N HIS A 22 15.51 4.90 1.10
CA HIS A 22 16.63 4.92 2.05
C HIS A 22 16.50 6.04 3.11
N LEU A 23 15.62 7.02 2.90
CA LEU A 23 15.32 8.10 3.84
C LEU A 23 14.25 7.70 4.86
N TRP A 24 13.51 6.63 4.63
CA TRP A 24 12.55 6.08 5.61
C TRP A 24 13.30 5.37 6.72
N GLY A 25 13.26 5.94 7.92
CA GLY A 25 13.98 5.43 9.09
C GLY A 25 13.26 4.31 9.83
N GLY A 26 11.97 4.08 9.59
CA GLY A 26 11.21 3.02 10.26
C GLY A 26 11.32 3.11 11.78
N TYR A 27 11.68 2.02 12.45
CA TYR A 27 11.87 1.97 13.90
C TYR A 27 13.09 2.77 14.41
N THR A 28 13.98 3.24 13.53
CA THR A 28 15.19 3.97 13.94
C THR A 28 14.93 5.46 14.24
N ASN A 29 13.76 5.97 13.85
CA ASN A 29 13.29 7.33 14.10
C ASN A 29 11.76 7.32 14.34
N SER A 30 11.12 8.49 14.25
CA SER A 30 9.67 8.63 14.46
C SER A 30 8.81 8.17 13.27
N ASP A 31 9.40 7.78 12.13
CA ASP A 31 8.62 7.50 10.92
C ASP A 31 7.60 6.37 11.15
N TYR A 32 7.99 5.30 11.86
CA TYR A 32 7.07 4.21 12.20
C TYR A 32 5.98 4.63 13.20
N GLU A 33 6.34 5.45 14.19
CA GLU A 33 5.41 5.95 15.20
C GLU A 33 4.36 6.86 14.55
N GLU A 34 4.80 7.77 13.67
CA GLU A 34 3.94 8.65 12.87
C GLU A 34 3.05 7.85 11.91
N ALA A 35 3.56 6.77 11.30
CA ALA A 35 2.76 5.88 10.48
C ALA A 35 1.64 5.19 11.29
N CYS A 36 1.92 4.76 12.51
CA CYS A 36 0.92 4.15 13.40
C CYS A 36 -0.19 5.12 13.81
N GLU A 37 0.09 6.43 13.85
CA GLU A 37 -0.89 7.46 14.22
C GLU A 37 -1.89 7.79 13.11
N VAL A 38 -1.61 7.41 11.86
CA VAL A 38 -2.51 7.63 10.71
C VAL A 38 -3.87 7.01 11.00
N GLN A 39 -4.94 7.81 10.94
CA GLN A 39 -6.29 7.30 11.15
C GLN A 39 -6.95 6.89 9.82
N GLY A 40 -7.79 5.86 9.87
CA GLY A 40 -8.47 5.32 8.69
C GLY A 40 -7.58 4.41 7.85
N PHE A 41 -8.00 4.14 6.61
CA PHE A 41 -7.36 3.12 5.76
C PHE A 41 -6.06 3.58 5.11
N ALA A 42 -5.94 4.88 4.82
CA ALA A 42 -4.81 5.43 4.11
C ALA A 42 -4.59 6.90 4.48
N GLY A 43 -3.32 7.29 4.66
CA GLY A 43 -2.95 8.66 4.99
C GLY A 43 -1.54 9.00 4.52
N LEU A 44 -1.17 10.27 4.61
CA LEU A 44 0.17 10.73 4.25
C LEU A 44 0.93 11.14 5.50
N VAL A 45 2.19 10.70 5.59
CA VAL A 45 3.14 11.18 6.59
C VAL A 45 4.34 11.80 5.90
N ARG A 46 5.00 12.71 6.60
CA ARG A 46 6.26 13.30 6.12
C ARG A 46 7.42 12.48 6.64
N PHE A 47 8.48 12.34 5.86
CA PHE A 47 9.67 11.62 6.27
C PHE A 47 10.93 12.21 5.64
N GLY A 48 12.09 11.71 6.06
CA GLY A 48 13.39 12.14 5.58
C GLY A 48 14.04 13.20 6.48
N VAL A 49 14.89 14.04 5.90
CA VAL A 49 15.71 15.00 6.66
C VAL A 49 15.15 16.41 6.56
N PRO A 50 15.45 17.33 7.51
CA PRO A 50 14.90 18.69 7.48
C PRO A 50 15.16 19.48 6.19
N SER A 51 16.23 19.16 5.46
CA SER A 51 16.58 19.79 4.18
C SER A 51 15.95 19.13 2.95
N ALA A 52 15.34 17.94 3.11
CA ALA A 52 14.75 17.13 2.05
C ALA A 52 13.65 16.27 2.68
N THR A 53 12.47 16.89 2.83
CA THR A 53 11.27 16.24 3.38
C THR A 53 10.43 15.70 2.25
N GLU A 54 10.11 14.43 2.33
CA GLU A 54 9.32 13.70 1.34
C GLU A 54 8.00 13.25 1.97
N THR A 55 7.10 12.70 1.15
CA THR A 55 5.80 12.20 1.62
C THR A 55 5.67 10.72 1.35
N ALA A 56 5.28 9.97 2.37
CA ALA A 56 4.97 8.55 2.28
C ALA A 56 3.46 8.36 2.37
N LEU A 57 2.93 7.44 1.55
CA LEU A 57 1.58 6.93 1.75
C LEU A 57 1.65 5.78 2.75
N VAL A 58 0.86 5.88 3.81
CA VAL A 58 0.68 4.83 4.81
C VAL A 58 -0.63 4.14 4.53
N ILE A 59 -0.60 2.81 4.45
CA ILE A 59 -1.78 1.95 4.41
C ILE A 59 -1.92 1.38 5.81
N ASN A 60 -3.03 1.72 6.47
CA ASN A 60 -3.28 1.39 7.87
C ASN A 60 -4.61 0.65 8.05
N ASP A 61 -4.93 0.34 9.31
CA ASP A 61 -6.09 -0.35 9.88
C ASP A 61 -5.78 -1.80 10.26
N ILE A 62 -5.45 -2.64 9.28
CA ILE A 62 -5.15 -4.05 9.52
C ILE A 62 -3.76 -4.44 9.02
N PRO A 63 -2.95 -5.09 9.87
CA PRO A 63 -1.71 -5.72 9.42
C PRO A 63 -2.07 -6.92 8.55
N ALA A 64 -1.72 -6.86 7.27
CA ALA A 64 -2.10 -7.88 6.30
C ALA A 64 -1.05 -8.02 5.19
N PRO A 65 -0.83 -9.24 4.66
CA PRO A 65 -0.02 -9.44 3.46
C PRO A 65 -0.51 -8.54 2.34
N THR A 66 0.41 -7.85 1.70
CA THR A 66 0.10 -6.80 0.73
C THR A 66 0.74 -7.08 -0.63
N ALA A 67 0.00 -6.86 -1.70
CA ALA A 67 0.49 -7.01 -3.07
C ALA A 67 0.01 -5.85 -3.96
N PHE A 68 0.50 -5.80 -5.19
CA PHE A 68 0.04 -4.84 -6.21
C PHE A 68 -0.55 -5.56 -7.41
N MET A 69 -1.75 -5.15 -7.80
CA MET A 69 -2.45 -5.62 -8.99
C MET A 69 -2.41 -4.54 -10.07
N GLY A 70 -1.39 -4.60 -10.92
CA GLY A 70 -1.14 -3.59 -11.96
C GLY A 70 -2.28 -3.43 -12.97
N GLU A 71 -3.05 -4.50 -13.24
CA GLU A 71 -4.23 -4.46 -14.11
C GLU A 71 -5.35 -3.53 -13.60
N PHE A 72 -5.35 -3.20 -12.30
CA PHE A 72 -6.28 -2.27 -11.68
C PHE A 72 -5.60 -1.06 -11.05
N CYS A 73 -4.28 -0.94 -11.20
CA CYS A 73 -3.46 0.07 -10.51
C CYS A 73 -3.78 0.14 -9.01
N ALA A 74 -3.86 -1.03 -8.36
CA ALA A 74 -4.35 -1.13 -6.99
C ALA A 74 -3.40 -1.90 -6.08
N ILE A 75 -3.21 -1.40 -4.86
CA ILE A 75 -2.59 -2.13 -3.75
C ILE A 75 -3.68 -2.95 -3.08
N VAL A 76 -3.41 -4.22 -2.79
CA VAL A 76 -4.40 -5.14 -2.22
C VAL A 76 -3.86 -5.76 -0.94
N GLN A 77 -4.69 -5.84 0.09
CA GLN A 77 -4.37 -6.50 1.36
C GLN A 77 -5.21 -7.77 1.52
N TRP A 78 -4.53 -8.85 1.91
CA TRP A 78 -5.16 -10.13 2.20
C TRP A 78 -5.76 -10.14 3.61
N ILE A 79 -7.08 -9.96 3.70
CA ILE A 79 -7.80 -10.08 4.98
C ILE A 79 -8.13 -11.55 5.25
N ALA A 80 -8.77 -12.20 4.29
CA ALA A 80 -9.11 -13.61 4.37
C ALA A 80 -9.25 -14.22 2.97
N ALA A 81 -8.61 -15.35 2.72
CA ALA A 81 -8.88 -16.20 1.57
C ALA A 81 -8.32 -17.60 1.85
N SER A 82 -8.83 -18.60 1.13
CA SER A 82 -8.31 -19.97 1.21
C SER A 82 -7.08 -20.20 0.34
N SER A 83 -6.82 -19.35 -0.64
CA SER A 83 -5.66 -19.42 -1.55
C SER A 83 -5.51 -18.13 -2.37
N ASP A 84 -4.31 -17.91 -2.91
CA ASP A 84 -4.00 -16.79 -3.82
C ASP A 84 -4.93 -16.76 -5.02
N SER A 85 -5.15 -17.92 -5.63
CA SER A 85 -6.02 -18.05 -6.80
C SER A 85 -7.44 -17.57 -6.48
N ARG A 86 -7.94 -17.90 -5.28
CA ARG A 86 -9.28 -17.49 -4.85
C ARG A 86 -9.33 -16.00 -4.53
N PHE A 87 -8.30 -15.47 -3.86
CA PHE A 87 -8.17 -14.04 -3.60
C PHE A 87 -8.22 -13.25 -4.91
N VAL A 88 -7.38 -13.61 -5.88
CA VAL A 88 -7.29 -12.93 -7.18
C VAL A 88 -8.61 -13.01 -7.96
N GLU A 89 -9.28 -14.16 -7.96
CA GLU A 89 -10.59 -14.33 -8.60
C GLU A 89 -11.63 -13.38 -8.00
N VAL A 90 -11.68 -13.29 -6.67
CA VAL A 90 -12.65 -12.44 -5.95
C VAL A 90 -12.38 -10.95 -6.19
N VAL A 91 -11.12 -10.50 -6.12
CA VAL A 91 -10.78 -9.10 -6.42
C VAL A 91 -11.14 -8.75 -7.86
N ARG A 92 -10.77 -9.59 -8.84
CA ARG A 92 -11.11 -9.36 -10.26
C ARG A 92 -12.60 -9.29 -10.51
N GLY A 93 -13.37 -10.17 -9.89
CA GLY A 93 -14.83 -10.20 -10.04
C GLY A 93 -15.54 -9.06 -9.32
N GLY A 94 -14.98 -8.56 -8.22
CA GLY A 94 -15.64 -7.59 -7.34
C GLY A 94 -15.23 -6.14 -7.54
N ILE A 95 -14.00 -5.86 -8.00
CA ILE A 95 -13.48 -4.48 -7.99
C ILE A 95 -14.28 -3.51 -8.88
N GLY A 96 -14.82 -4.02 -10.00
CA GLY A 96 -15.68 -3.25 -10.89
C GLY A 96 -17.12 -3.09 -10.41
N THR A 97 -17.51 -3.77 -9.33
CA THR A 97 -18.86 -3.72 -8.75
C THR A 97 -18.89 -2.94 -7.42
N VAL A 98 -17.77 -2.37 -7.00
CA VAL A 98 -17.71 -1.55 -5.79
C VAL A 98 -18.31 -0.18 -6.11
N ASP A 99 -19.44 0.13 -5.46
CA ASP A 99 -20.12 1.42 -5.60
C ASP A 99 -19.62 2.46 -4.58
N ASP A 100 -19.21 2.04 -3.38
CA ASP A 100 -18.84 2.91 -2.26
C ASP A 100 -17.34 2.87 -1.97
N TRP A 101 -16.59 3.72 -2.68
CA TRP A 101 -15.16 3.90 -2.45
C TRP A 101 -14.94 5.03 -1.44
N VAL A 102 -14.15 4.76 -0.40
CA VAL A 102 -13.71 5.77 0.56
C VAL A 102 -12.53 6.55 -0.02
N ASP A 103 -12.69 7.85 -0.18
CA ASP A 103 -11.63 8.75 -0.63
C ASP A 103 -10.54 8.88 0.44
N GLY A 104 -9.30 8.58 0.06
CA GLY A 104 -8.09 8.79 0.84
C GLY A 104 -7.32 10.04 0.40
N PRO A 105 -5.99 10.08 0.61
CA PRO A 105 -5.18 11.22 0.20
C PRO A 105 -4.87 11.24 -1.31
N MET A 106 -4.36 12.37 -1.79
CA MET A 106 -3.72 12.48 -3.10
C MET A 106 -2.24 12.14 -2.99
N LEU A 107 -1.78 11.12 -3.74
CA LEU A 107 -0.39 10.71 -3.83
C LEU A 107 0.25 11.27 -5.10
N ASN A 108 1.31 12.04 -4.95
CA ASN A 108 2.14 12.45 -6.08
C ASN A 108 3.21 11.40 -6.36
N VAL A 109 3.21 10.84 -7.57
CA VAL A 109 4.16 9.82 -8.02
C VAL A 109 5.00 10.37 -9.16
N THR A 110 6.31 10.26 -8.99
CA THR A 110 7.36 10.72 -9.91
C THR A 110 8.16 9.56 -10.49
N GLY A 111 8.06 8.37 -9.90
CA GLY A 111 8.73 7.17 -10.38
C GLY A 111 8.17 5.88 -9.80
N ARG A 112 9.05 4.88 -9.74
CA ARG A 112 8.73 3.55 -9.21
C ARG A 112 8.50 3.64 -7.70
N LEU A 113 7.45 3.00 -7.21
CA LEU A 113 7.15 2.93 -5.78
C LEU A 113 7.77 1.69 -5.13
N ALA A 114 8.10 1.79 -3.85
CA ALA A 114 8.46 0.69 -2.97
C ALA A 114 7.39 0.57 -1.87
N VAL A 115 6.83 -0.64 -1.71
CA VAL A 115 5.85 -0.98 -0.68
C VAL A 115 6.47 -1.98 0.29
N PHE A 116 6.49 -1.68 1.58
CA PHE A 116 7.06 -2.56 2.61
C PHE A 116 6.49 -2.25 4.00
N ASP A 117 6.81 -3.06 5.00
CA ASP A 117 6.40 -2.84 6.38
C ASP A 117 6.96 -1.52 6.92
N ALA A 118 6.10 -0.68 7.53
CA ALA A 118 6.49 0.65 7.97
C ALA A 118 7.54 0.65 9.10
N ALA A 119 7.65 -0.42 9.89
CA ALA A 119 8.66 -0.53 10.93
C ALA A 119 10.07 -0.72 10.34
N LEU A 120 10.19 -1.35 9.17
CA LEU A 120 11.48 -1.66 8.56
C LEU A 120 12.16 -0.39 8.01
N PRO A 121 13.39 -0.06 8.42
CA PRO A 121 14.13 1.04 7.79
C PRO A 121 14.32 0.76 6.30
N GLY A 122 14.00 1.72 5.44
CA GLY A 122 14.01 1.49 4.01
C GLY A 122 15.42 1.26 3.44
N ALA A 123 16.47 1.68 4.15
CA ALA A 123 17.87 1.34 3.82
C ALA A 123 18.19 -0.14 4.07
N GLU A 124 17.46 -0.82 4.96
CA GLU A 124 17.64 -2.22 5.34
C GLU A 124 16.77 -3.16 4.51
N ALA A 125 15.62 -2.68 4.00
CA ALA A 125 14.66 -3.47 3.23
C ALA A 125 15.26 -4.09 1.95
N ARG A 126 15.20 -5.42 1.85
CA ARG A 126 15.73 -6.24 0.75
C ARG A 126 14.64 -6.71 -0.20
N ALA A 127 15.03 -7.34 -1.31
CA ALA A 127 14.14 -7.75 -2.41
C ALA A 127 13.02 -8.76 -2.04
N GLY A 128 13.02 -9.34 -0.83
CA GLY A 128 11.94 -10.20 -0.31
C GLY A 128 11.08 -9.54 0.77
N GLU A 129 11.44 -8.33 1.20
CA GLU A 129 10.77 -7.57 2.26
C GLU A 129 10.08 -6.33 1.70
N LEU A 130 10.17 -6.13 0.38
CA LEU A 130 9.54 -5.03 -0.32
C LEU A 130 9.02 -5.46 -1.68
N LEU A 131 7.96 -4.80 -2.10
CA LEU A 131 7.43 -4.86 -3.45
C LEU A 131 7.83 -3.59 -4.21
N LEU A 132 8.40 -3.78 -5.40
CA LEU A 132 8.64 -2.69 -6.34
C LEU A 132 7.47 -2.60 -7.32
N VAL A 133 6.87 -1.42 -7.41
CA VAL A 133 5.67 -1.16 -8.21
C VAL A 133 6.01 -0.21 -9.35
N GLU A 134 5.89 -0.70 -10.57
CA GLU A 134 5.90 0.16 -11.76
C GLU A 134 4.54 0.83 -11.90
N ILE A 135 4.57 2.15 -11.99
CA ILE A 135 3.39 2.99 -12.16
C ILE A 135 3.81 4.25 -12.90
N GLU A 136 2.91 4.79 -13.72
CA GLU A 136 3.17 6.00 -14.48
C GLU A 136 3.29 7.21 -13.55
N PRO A 137 4.24 8.13 -13.77
CA PRO A 137 4.30 9.39 -13.02
C PRO A 137 3.03 10.23 -13.21
N ALA A 138 2.34 10.50 -12.11
CA ALA A 138 1.13 11.33 -12.06
C ALA A 138 0.74 11.61 -10.60
N VAL A 139 -0.28 12.44 -10.44
CA VAL A 139 -1.00 12.54 -9.15
C VAL A 139 -2.15 11.53 -9.17
N TYR A 140 -2.27 10.77 -8.10
CA TYR A 140 -3.29 9.75 -7.91
C TYR A 140 -4.16 10.08 -6.70
N GLN A 141 -5.47 9.94 -6.84
CA GLN A 141 -6.40 9.86 -5.72
C GLN A 141 -6.38 8.42 -5.20
N VAL A 142 -6.00 8.22 -3.93
CA VAL A 142 -6.12 6.91 -3.29
C VAL A 142 -7.58 6.70 -2.94
N ARG A 143 -8.17 5.57 -3.35
CA ARG A 143 -9.53 5.17 -3.01
C ARG A 143 -9.52 3.78 -2.41
N THR A 144 -10.19 3.60 -1.29
CA THR A 144 -10.21 2.32 -0.57
C THR A 144 -11.59 1.69 -0.56
N ALA A 145 -11.65 0.37 -0.73
CA ALA A 145 -12.86 -0.42 -0.51
C ALA A 145 -12.53 -1.86 -0.10
N ASP A 146 -13.48 -2.49 0.60
CA ASP A 146 -13.44 -3.91 0.92
C ASP A 146 -14.30 -4.71 -0.07
N ILE A 147 -13.76 -5.82 -0.56
CA ILE A 147 -14.41 -6.75 -1.47
C ILE A 147 -14.59 -8.07 -0.74
N GLU A 148 -15.86 -8.45 -0.54
CA GLU A 148 -16.22 -9.68 0.14
C GLU A 148 -16.99 -10.62 -0.77
N SER A 149 -16.60 -11.89 -0.74
CA SER A 149 -17.34 -12.97 -1.39
C SER A 149 -18.22 -13.71 -0.39
N LYS A 150 -19.29 -14.33 -0.89
CA LYS A 150 -20.16 -15.21 -0.09
C LYS A 150 -19.44 -16.42 0.52
N THR A 151 -18.25 -16.75 0.03
CA THR A 151 -17.43 -17.88 0.50
C THR A 151 -16.43 -17.47 1.59
N GLY A 152 -16.49 -16.24 2.09
CA GLY A 152 -15.62 -15.76 3.18
C GLY A 152 -14.25 -15.23 2.73
N THR A 153 -14.02 -15.09 1.43
CA THR A 153 -12.87 -14.31 0.93
C THR A 153 -13.15 -12.82 1.12
N CYS A 154 -12.24 -12.12 1.78
CA CYS A 154 -12.27 -10.69 2.05
C CYS A 154 -10.92 -10.08 1.62
N ALA A 155 -10.98 -9.02 0.83
CA ALA A 155 -9.82 -8.29 0.33
C ALA A 155 -10.05 -6.81 0.53
N ARG A 156 -9.04 -6.10 1.02
CA ARG A 156 -9.03 -4.64 0.96
C ARG A 156 -8.27 -4.18 -0.25
N VAL A 157 -8.79 -3.19 -0.94
CA VAL A 157 -8.23 -2.67 -2.18
C VAL A 157 -8.06 -1.16 -2.07
N HIS A 158 -6.86 -0.68 -2.32
CA HIS A 158 -6.51 0.74 -2.45
C HIS A 158 -6.19 1.02 -3.92
N ARG A 159 -7.18 1.53 -4.66
CA ARG A 159 -7.01 1.91 -6.06
C ARG A 159 -6.34 3.26 -6.15
N LEU A 160 -5.36 3.37 -7.05
CA LEU A 160 -4.68 4.62 -7.37
C LEU A 160 -5.32 5.18 -8.64
N ASP A 161 -6.28 6.09 -8.45
CA ASP A 161 -7.01 6.71 -9.57
C ASP A 161 -6.26 7.93 -10.06
N ARG A 162 -5.74 7.87 -11.28
CA ARG A 162 -5.02 9.00 -11.87
C ARG A 162 -5.94 10.23 -11.96
N VAL A 163 -5.46 11.34 -11.43
CA VAL A 163 -6.14 12.64 -11.53
C VAL A 163 -5.81 13.25 -12.90
N PRO A 164 -6.81 13.78 -13.63
CA PRO A 164 -6.61 14.45 -14.93
C PRO A 164 -5.67 15.65 -14.89
#